data_AF-A0A7S1R4J2-F1
#
_entry.id   AF-A0A7S1R4J2-F1
#
_cell.length_a   1.000
_cell.length_b   1.000
_cell.length_c   1.000
_cell.angle_alpha   90.00
_cell.angle_beta   90.00
_cell.angle_gamma   90.00
#
_symmetry.space_group_name_H-M   'P 1'
#
loop_
_entity.id
_entity.type
_entity.pdbx_description
1 polymer ?
#
loop_
_entity_poly.entity_id
_entity_poly.type
_entity_poly.pdbx_seq_one_letter_code
_entity_poly.pdbx_strand_id
1 'polypeptide(L)'
;QSPVFRVMQALNSLSNPHSPVGRFHTGNFDTLYELPHKEGKDPVDALQVYFSNHYCPKQMRLVTFGPAPLPEQLSRSAKMFGPIKKGNAECNKARSGFNSPGAWPADRLGKWMVAL
;
A
#
# COMPACT_ATOMS: atom_id res chain seq x y z
N GLN A 1 -19.44 13.63 -0.83
CA GLN A 1 -19.01 12.22 -1.03
C GLN A 1 -19.44 11.75 -2.41
N SER A 2 -18.54 11.12 -3.17
CA SER A 2 -18.85 10.67 -4.54
C SER A 2 -19.58 9.31 -4.53
N PRO A 3 -20.63 9.11 -5.35
CA PRO A 3 -21.37 7.84 -5.43
C PRO A 3 -20.48 6.64 -5.73
N VAL A 4 -19.48 6.81 -6.61
CA VAL A 4 -18.55 5.74 -7.00
C VAL A 4 -17.76 5.23 -5.79
N PHE A 5 -17.21 6.14 -4.97
CA PHE A 5 -16.48 5.76 -3.77
C PHE A 5 -17.37 5.07 -2.73
N ARG A 6 -18.63 5.50 -2.60
CA ARG A 6 -19.58 4.86 -1.69
C ARG A 6 -19.88 3.42 -2.11
N VAL A 7 -20.12 3.19 -3.40
CA VAL A 7 -20.35 1.85 -3.94
C VAL A 7 -19.13 0.97 -3.75
N MET A 8 -17.93 1.49 -4.05
CA MET A 8 -16.68 0.73 -3.87
C MET A 8 -16.42 0.37 -2.40
N GLN A 9 -16.62 1.32 -1.47
CA GLN A 9 -16.41 1.04 -0.06
C GLN A 9 -17.45 0.05 0.50
N ALA A 10 -18.69 0.10 0.02
CA ALA A 10 -19.71 -0.88 0.35
C ALA A 10 -19.39 -2.28 -0.21
N LEU A 11 -18.85 -2.37 -1.43
CA LEU A 11 -18.37 -3.64 -1.98
C LEU A 11 -17.18 -4.19 -1.18
N ASN A 12 -16.20 -3.35 -0.87
CA ASN A 12 -15.01 -3.76 -0.10
C ASN A 12 -15.39 -4.24 1.31
N SER A 13 -16.36 -3.60 1.98
CA SER A 13 -16.79 -4.03 3.33
C SER A 13 -17.43 -5.42 3.35
N LEU A 14 -17.89 -5.92 2.21
CA LEU A 14 -18.47 -7.26 2.05
C LEU A 14 -17.44 -8.33 1.68
N SER A 15 -16.18 -7.96 1.49
CA SER A 15 -15.10 -8.90 1.20
C SER A 15 -14.74 -9.78 2.42
N ASN A 16 -13.85 -10.75 2.23
CA ASN A 16 -13.23 -11.51 3.32
C ASN A 16 -12.50 -10.53 4.28
N PRO A 17 -12.75 -10.52 5.61
CA PRO A 17 -12.15 -9.56 6.55
C PRO A 17 -10.65 -9.75 6.69
N HIS A 18 -10.15 -10.95 6.40
CA HIS A 18 -8.72 -11.25 6.39
C HIS A 18 -8.05 -10.81 5.08
N SER A 19 -8.83 -10.53 4.03
CA SER A 19 -8.30 -9.98 2.80
C SER A 19 -7.99 -8.50 2.98
N PRO A 20 -6.86 -7.99 2.46
CA PRO A 20 -6.52 -6.58 2.55
C PRO A 20 -7.51 -5.67 1.81
N VAL A 21 -8.31 -6.21 0.87
CA VAL A 21 -9.33 -5.47 0.10
C VAL A 21 -10.38 -4.82 1.00
N GLY A 22 -10.76 -5.45 2.12
CA GLY A 22 -11.81 -4.96 3.00
C GLY A 22 -11.42 -3.79 3.90
N ARG A 23 -10.16 -3.34 3.86
CA ARG A 23 -9.65 -2.26 4.70
C ARG A 23 -10.14 -0.90 4.19
N PHE A 24 -10.18 0.08 5.08
CA PHE A 24 -10.36 1.48 4.70
C PHE A 24 -9.01 2.10 4.33
N HIS A 25 -8.76 2.29 3.04
CA HIS A 25 -7.44 2.66 2.53
C HIS A 25 -7.15 4.17 2.51
N THR A 26 -8.19 5.01 2.48
CA THR A 26 -8.02 6.46 2.40
C THR A 26 -7.52 7.05 3.71
N GLY A 27 -8.04 6.56 4.84
CA GLY A 27 -7.86 7.18 6.14
C GLY A 27 -8.70 8.45 6.32
N ASN A 28 -8.88 8.85 7.58
CA ASN A 28 -9.52 10.09 8.00
C ASN A 28 -8.96 10.53 9.37
N PHE A 29 -9.51 11.62 9.93
CA PHE A 29 -9.13 12.11 11.25
C PHE A 29 -9.20 11.02 12.33
N ASP A 30 -10.29 10.25 12.34
CA ASP A 30 -10.49 9.20 13.34
C ASP A 30 -9.39 8.13 13.25
N THR A 31 -9.12 7.60 12.05
CA THR A 31 -8.17 6.49 11.86
C THR A 31 -6.71 6.89 11.92
N LEU A 32 -6.39 8.14 11.57
CA LEU A 32 -5.02 8.63 11.47
C LEU A 32 -4.59 9.49 12.67
N TYR A 33 -5.54 9.94 13.50
CA TYR A 33 -5.25 10.78 14.66
C TYR A 33 -6.01 10.31 15.91
N GLU A 34 -7.34 10.34 15.91
CA GLU A 34 -8.12 10.15 17.14
C GLU A 34 -7.95 8.77 17.77
N LEU A 35 -8.13 7.70 16.98
CA LEU A 35 -8.02 6.32 17.45
C LEU A 35 -6.58 5.96 17.84
N PRO A 36 -5.54 6.27 17.05
CA PRO A 36 -4.15 6.05 17.48
C PRO A 36 -3.83 6.71 18.82
N HIS A 37 -4.20 7.98 19.03
CA HIS A 37 -3.94 8.67 20.29
C HIS A 37 -4.71 8.08 21.46
N LYS A 38 -5.97 7.67 21.25
CA LYS A 38 -6.76 6.92 22.25
C LYS A 38 -6.10 5.59 22.64
N GLU A 39 -5.39 4.95 21.72
CA GLU A 39 -4.63 3.72 21.94
C GLU A 39 -3.19 3.97 22.46
N GLY A 40 -2.81 5.22 22.71
CA GLY A 40 -1.46 5.59 23.15
C GLY A 40 -0.38 5.37 22.09
N LYS A 41 -0.74 5.38 20.80
CA LYS A 41 0.16 5.21 19.67
C LYS A 41 0.38 6.55 18.97
N ASP A 42 1.64 6.92 18.76
CA ASP A 42 2.00 8.06 17.93
C ASP A 42 1.98 7.66 16.44
N PRO A 43 1.13 8.28 15.60
CA PRO A 43 1.15 8.06 14.15
C PRO A 43 2.52 8.34 13.50
N VAL A 44 3.32 9.27 14.03
CA VAL A 44 4.64 9.61 13.48
C VAL A 44 5.61 8.44 13.64
N ASP A 45 5.63 7.79 14.80
CA ASP A 45 6.45 6.60 15.03
C ASP A 45 6.02 5.45 14.12
N ALA A 46 4.71 5.25 13.96
CA ALA A 46 4.17 4.24 13.05
C ALA A 46 4.59 4.48 11.59
N LEU A 47 4.65 5.75 11.15
CA LEU A 47 5.14 6.12 9.82
C LEU A 47 6.63 5.80 9.65
N GLN A 48 7.47 6.06 10.65
CA GLN A 48 8.89 5.73 10.60
C GLN A 48 9.12 4.23 10.49
N VAL A 49 8.39 3.43 11.28
CA VAL A 49 8.42 1.97 11.22
C VAL A 49 7.96 1.49 9.84
N TYR A 50 6.84 2.02 9.33
CA TYR A 50 6.32 1.66 8.02
C TYR A 50 7.29 2.00 6.88
N PHE A 51 7.90 3.18 6.92
CA PHE A 51 8.91 3.60 5.94
C PHE A 51 10.11 2.65 5.95
N SER A 52 10.68 2.39 7.13
CA SER A 52 11.83 1.48 7.29
C SER A 52 11.55 0.06 6.77
N ASN A 53 10.33 -0.43 6.99
CA ASN A 53 9.92 -1.79 6.63
C ASN A 53 9.46 -1.95 5.17
N HIS A 54 9.01 -0.88 4.50
CA HIS A 54 8.32 -1.01 3.20
C HIS A 54 8.86 -0.12 2.08
N TYR A 55 9.63 0.93 2.36
CA TYR A 55 10.26 1.77 1.33
C TYR A 55 11.57 1.15 0.84
N CYS A 56 11.44 0.05 0.11
CA CYS A 56 12.53 -0.82 -0.29
C CYS A 56 13.10 -0.51 -1.67
N PRO A 57 14.41 -0.24 -1.83
CA PRO A 57 15.00 0.05 -3.14
C PRO A 57 14.73 -1.03 -4.18
N LYS A 58 14.77 -2.32 -3.78
CA LYS A 58 14.49 -3.44 -4.69
C LYS A 58 13.07 -3.40 -5.31
N GLN A 59 12.13 -2.74 -4.63
CA GLN A 59 10.74 -2.60 -5.04
C GLN A 59 10.45 -1.27 -5.73
N MET A 60 11.36 -0.29 -5.62
CA MET A 60 11.23 1.01 -6.27
C MET A 60 11.52 0.88 -7.76
N ARG A 61 10.86 1.71 -8.57
CA ARG A 61 11.11 1.87 -9.99
C ARG A 61 11.28 3.35 -10.25
N LEU A 62 12.32 3.71 -10.99
CA LEU A 62 12.64 5.09 -11.35
C LEU A 62 12.45 5.25 -12.85
N VAL A 63 11.76 6.32 -13.24
CA VAL A 63 11.64 6.76 -14.63
C VAL A 63 12.17 8.18 -14.69
N THR A 64 13.07 8.45 -15.62
CA THR A 64 13.55 9.79 -15.93
C THR A 64 13.07 10.20 -17.31
N PHE A 65 12.75 11.48 -17.48
CA PHE A 65 12.38 12.06 -18.76
C PHE A 65 12.91 13.49 -18.84
N GLY A 66 13.61 13.80 -19.91
CA GLY A 66 14.18 15.12 -20.12
C GLY A 66 15.11 15.18 -21.33
N PRO A 67 15.59 16.40 -21.68
CA PRO A 67 16.39 16.63 -22.88
C PRO A 67 17.84 16.14 -22.77
N ALA A 68 18.30 15.78 -21.57
CA ALA A 68 19.67 15.32 -21.34
C ALA A 68 19.92 13.96 -22.02
N PRO A 69 21.14 13.68 -22.53
CA PRO A 69 21.48 12.36 -23.06
C PRO A 69 21.32 11.25 -22.01
N LEU A 70 21.03 10.03 -22.48
CA LEU A 70 20.85 8.85 -21.61
C LEU A 70 22.00 8.65 -20.59
N PRO A 71 23.30 8.74 -20.97
CA PRO A 71 24.39 8.55 -20.01
C PRO A 71 24.37 9.58 -18.86
N GLU A 72 23.98 10.82 -19.16
CA GLU A 72 23.87 11.88 -18.16
C GLU A 72 22.70 11.62 -17.21
N GLN A 73 21.54 11.19 -17.75
CA GLN A 73 20.38 10.82 -16.94
C GLN A 73 20.68 9.64 -16.02
N LEU A 74 21.38 8.61 -16.53
CA LEU A 74 21.80 7.45 -15.73
C LEU A 74 22.78 7.84 -14.63
N SER A 75 23.80 8.65 -14.96
CA SER A 75 24.78 9.14 -13.98
C SER A 75 24.12 9.93 -12.85
N ARG A 76 23.22 10.86 -13.19
CA ARG A 76 22.44 11.61 -12.20
C ARG A 76 21.56 10.71 -11.35
N SER A 77 20.88 9.74 -11.97
CA SER A 77 20.03 8.79 -11.26
C SER A 77 20.84 7.94 -10.27
N ALA A 78 21.99 7.42 -10.69
CA ALA A 78 22.88 6.66 -9.82
C ALA A 78 23.39 7.50 -8.65
N LYS A 79 23.75 8.77 -8.89
CA LYS A 79 24.21 9.69 -7.84
C LYS A 79 23.11 10.01 -6.82
N MET A 80 21.88 10.24 -7.28
CA MET A 80 20.76 10.67 -6.42
C MET A 80 20.10 9.50 -5.67
N PHE A 81 19.88 8.38 -6.35
CA PHE A 81 19.11 7.24 -5.82
C PHE A 81 19.98 6.03 -5.43
N GLY A 82 21.24 5.98 -5.88
CA GLY A 82 22.19 4.92 -5.51
C GLY A 82 22.52 4.86 -4.01
N PRO A 83 22.61 6.00 -3.28
CA PRO A 83 22.85 5.98 -1.84
C PRO A 83 21.70 5.45 -0.96
N ILE A 84 20.53 5.12 -1.54
CA ILE A 84 19.41 4.59 -0.75
C ILE A 84 19.79 3.22 -0.19
N LYS A 85 19.76 3.09 1.15
CA LYS A 85 20.13 1.86 1.86
C LYS A 85 19.25 0.69 1.40
N LYS A 86 19.82 -0.51 1.31
CA LYS A 86 19.15 -1.77 0.88
C LYS A 86 17.91 -2.19 1.71
N GLY A 87 17.54 -1.45 2.73
CA GLY A 87 16.43 -1.74 3.64
C GLY A 87 16.78 -2.82 4.67
N ASN A 88 15.85 -3.04 5.61
CA ASN A 88 15.99 -4.02 6.69
C ASN A 88 15.48 -5.43 6.27
N ALA A 89 15.39 -6.37 7.21
CA ALA A 89 14.92 -7.73 6.93
C ALA A 89 13.48 -7.77 6.41
N GLU A 90 12.56 -7.01 7.03
CA GLU A 90 11.16 -6.91 6.59
C GLU A 90 11.05 -6.41 5.15
N CYS A 91 11.77 -5.34 4.87
CA CYS A 91 11.85 -4.75 3.56
C CYS A 91 12.34 -5.74 2.48
N ASN A 92 13.22 -6.65 2.88
CA ASN A 92 13.80 -7.67 2.01
C ASN A 92 12.99 -8.96 1.91
N LYS A 93 11.86 -9.12 2.62
CA LYS A 93 10.96 -10.26 2.44
C LYS A 93 10.34 -10.30 1.04
N ALA A 94 9.89 -11.49 0.63
CA ALA A 94 9.07 -11.67 -0.56
C ALA A 94 7.68 -11.07 -0.29
N ARG A 95 7.10 -10.37 -1.27
CA ARG A 95 5.75 -9.80 -1.13
C ARG A 95 4.72 -10.91 -1.30
N SER A 96 3.81 -11.02 -0.34
CA SER A 96 2.54 -11.70 -0.56
C SER A 96 1.69 -10.86 -1.53
N GLY A 97 1.12 -11.51 -2.55
CA GLY A 97 0.12 -10.87 -3.40
C GLY A 97 -1.18 -10.60 -2.64
N PHE A 98 -2.05 -9.76 -3.20
CA PHE A 98 -3.36 -9.46 -2.63
C PHE A 98 -4.42 -10.56 -2.89
N ASN A 99 -4.04 -11.61 -3.60
CA ASN A 99 -4.92 -12.70 -4.00
C ASN A 99 -5.14 -13.74 -2.88
N SER A 100 -4.33 -13.69 -1.81
CA SER A 100 -4.43 -14.61 -0.68
C SER A 100 -4.43 -13.86 0.65
N PRO A 101 -5.45 -14.04 1.51
CA PRO A 101 -6.67 -14.80 1.23
C PRO A 101 -7.56 -14.07 0.19
N GLY A 102 -8.28 -14.85 -0.61
CA GLY A 102 -9.17 -14.32 -1.66
C GLY A 102 -10.23 -13.37 -1.08
N ALA A 103 -10.48 -12.27 -1.79
CA ALA A 103 -11.40 -11.23 -1.33
C ALA A 103 -12.88 -11.63 -1.41
N TRP A 104 -13.25 -12.51 -2.35
CA TRP A 104 -14.64 -12.81 -2.68
C TRP A 104 -14.98 -14.30 -2.51
N PRO A 105 -15.01 -14.82 -1.27
CA PRO A 105 -15.37 -16.20 -1.04
C PRO A 105 -16.88 -16.44 -1.25
N ALA A 106 -17.25 -17.68 -1.57
CA ALA A 106 -18.61 -18.09 -1.91
C ALA A 106 -19.61 -17.96 -0.75
N ASP A 107 -19.16 -17.86 0.49
CA ASP A 107 -19.99 -17.68 1.70
C ASP A 107 -20.33 -16.19 2.00
N ARG A 108 -19.68 -15.25 1.29
CA ARG A 108 -19.89 -13.79 1.41
C ARG A 108 -20.49 -13.19 0.15
N LEU A 109 -19.92 -12.10 -0.39
CA LEU A 109 -20.38 -11.49 -1.63
C LEU A 109 -20.46 -12.51 -2.79
N GLY A 110 -19.56 -13.51 -2.78
CA GLY A 110 -19.57 -14.60 -3.76
C GLY A 110 -20.88 -15.39 -3.82
N LYS A 111 -21.70 -15.42 -2.76
CA LYS A 111 -23.02 -16.09 -2.78
C LYS A 111 -24.06 -15.38 -3.65
N TRP A 112 -23.85 -14.09 -3.92
CA TRP A 112 -24.76 -13.25 -4.70
C TRP A 112 -24.25 -12.99 -6.12
N MET A 113 -22.97 -13.28 -6.38
CA MET A 113 -22.39 -13.26 -7.72
C MET A 113 -22.69 -14.60 -8.38
N VAL A 114 -23.85 -14.71 -9.02
CA VAL A 114 -24.20 -15.88 -9.85
C VAL A 114 -23.15 -16.00 -10.95
N ALA A 115 -22.62 -17.22 -11.16
CA ALA A 115 -21.71 -17.49 -12.27
C ALA A 115 -22.41 -17.09 -13.58
N LEU A 116 -21.87 -16.06 -14.24
CA LEU A 116 -22.15 -15.75 -15.64
C LEU A 116 -21.40 -16.75 -16.53
#